data_AF-A0A7R9PFB1-F1
#
_entry.id   AF-A0A7R9PFB1-F1
#
_cell.length_a   1.000
_cell.length_b   1.000
_cell.length_c   1.000
_cell.angle_alpha   90.00
_cell.angle_beta   90.00
_cell.angle_gamma   90.00
#
_symmetry.space_group_name_H-M   'P 1'
#
loop_
_entity.id
_entity.type
_entity.pdbx_description
1 polymer ?
#
loop_
_entity_poly.entity_id
_entity_poly.type
_entity_poly.pdbx_seq_one_letter_code
_entity_poly.pdbx_strand_id
1 'polypeptide(L)'
;MRVRWLAAILGASLILGGCFMLYLIMDLTFLPQEIHSESHNKWAQLEDRLNQLEDDLRRHHDTVGQLKHSIKDMVGEGLRQESISLNKTTSSPRMALLSCGLQVSTPPHTDVQLLELYKQLKFDNLDGGAWKQGWNIEYSQHSWNPHKKLRVFVVPHSHNDPGWIKTYEDYYHSQTRNILNNMIKKLREDDRRKFIWAETSFLALWWDEISQEEKAQAKQ
;
A
#
# COMPACT_ATOMS: atom_id res chain seq x y z
N MET A 1 -20.72 -7.07 70.41
CA MET A 1 -20.39 -7.60 69.07
C MET A 1 -21.02 -6.80 67.91
N ARG A 2 -22.25 -6.28 68.02
CA ARG A 2 -22.93 -5.56 66.92
C ARG A 2 -22.29 -4.24 66.47
N VAL A 3 -21.72 -3.47 67.39
CA VAL A 3 -21.09 -2.16 67.08
C VAL A 3 -19.82 -2.31 66.23
N ARG A 4 -19.05 -3.38 66.45
CA ARG A 4 -17.81 -3.67 65.69
C ARG A 4 -18.11 -4.08 64.24
N TRP A 5 -19.24 -4.76 64.01
CA TRP A 5 -19.69 -5.16 62.69
C TRP A 5 -20.24 -3.98 61.87
N LEU A 6 -20.99 -3.08 62.51
CA LEU A 6 -21.46 -1.84 61.89
C LEU A 6 -20.30 -0.91 61.50
N ALA A 7 -19.28 -0.79 62.35
CA ALA A 7 -18.08 -0.02 62.05
C ALA A 7 -17.30 -0.61 60.85
N ALA A 8 -17.24 -1.94 60.73
CA ALA A 8 -16.59 -2.62 59.62
C ALA A 8 -17.33 -2.40 58.28
N ILE A 9 -18.67 -2.41 58.29
CA ILE A 9 -19.48 -2.17 57.08
C ILE A 9 -19.36 -0.72 56.61
N LEU A 10 -19.38 0.23 57.56
CA LEU A 10 -19.18 1.65 57.24
C LEU A 10 -17.78 1.90 56.68
N GLY A 11 -16.75 1.29 57.26
CA GLY A 11 -15.38 1.37 56.75
C GLY A 11 -15.23 0.77 55.35
N ALA A 12 -15.80 -0.41 55.09
CA ALA A 12 -15.76 -1.04 53.77
C ALA A 12 -16.50 -0.22 52.69
N SER A 13 -17.63 0.39 53.05
CA SER A 13 -18.41 1.24 52.14
C SER A 13 -17.66 2.52 51.76
N LEU A 14 -16.93 3.11 52.71
CA LEU A 14 -16.06 4.28 52.46
C LEU A 14 -14.89 3.95 51.52
N ILE A 15 -14.28 2.79 51.70
CA ILE A 15 -13.16 2.33 50.85
C ILE A 15 -13.66 2.06 49.43
N LEU A 16 -14.77 1.33 49.27
CA LEU A 16 -15.37 1.06 47.94
C LEU A 16 -15.80 2.35 47.24
N GLY A 17 -16.42 3.29 47.97
CA GLY A 17 -16.76 4.60 47.44
C GLY A 17 -15.51 5.41 47.02
N GLY A 18 -14.44 5.37 47.81
CA GLY A 18 -13.17 6.00 47.47
C GLY A 18 -12.52 5.41 46.22
N CYS A 19 -12.51 4.07 46.09
CA CYS A 19 -12.01 3.38 44.90
C CYS A 19 -12.84 3.71 43.66
N PHE A 20 -14.16 3.81 43.78
CA PHE A 20 -15.03 4.20 42.67
C PHE A 20 -14.81 5.66 42.24
N MET A 21 -14.61 6.57 43.18
CA MET A 21 -14.28 7.96 42.88
C MET A 21 -12.90 8.11 42.23
N LEU A 22 -11.91 7.34 42.67
CA LEU A 22 -10.59 7.30 42.04
C LEU A 22 -10.65 6.69 40.64
N TYR A 23 -11.45 5.65 40.44
CA TYR A 23 -11.72 5.09 39.12
C TYR A 23 -12.36 6.15 38.20
N LEU A 24 -13.38 6.86 38.67
CA LEU A 24 -14.01 7.94 37.90
C LEU A 24 -13.06 9.10 37.60
N ILE A 25 -12.18 9.49 38.53
CA ILE A 25 -11.18 10.53 38.30
C ILE A 25 -10.12 10.05 37.30
N MET A 26 -9.70 8.78 37.37
CA MET A 26 -8.77 8.20 36.40
C MET A 26 -9.40 8.12 34.99
N ASP A 27 -10.67 7.72 34.89
CA ASP A 27 -11.42 7.71 33.63
C ASP A 27 -11.63 9.13 33.06
N LEU A 28 -11.89 10.13 33.91
CA LEU A 28 -12.04 11.53 33.49
C LEU A 28 -10.70 12.19 33.13
N THR A 29 -9.58 11.77 33.73
CA THR A 29 -8.24 12.32 33.47
C THR A 29 -7.54 11.65 32.28
N PHE A 30 -8.05 10.50 31.80
CA PHE A 30 -7.60 9.85 30.57
C PHE A 30 -8.30 10.35 29.30
N LEU A 31 -9.23 11.30 29.40
CA LEU A 31 -9.69 12.10 28.27
C LEU A 31 -8.82 13.36 28.15
N PRO A 32 -7.95 13.48 27.12
CA PRO A 32 -7.23 14.72 26.90
C PRO A 32 -8.24 15.80 26.47
N GLN A 33 -8.45 16.78 27.34
CA GLN A 33 -9.12 18.02 27.01
C GLN A 33 -8.12 18.92 26.26
N GLU A 34 -8.54 19.38 25.07
CA GLU A 34 -7.94 20.38 24.17
C GLU A 34 -6.94 19.95 23.08
N ILE A 35 -7.44 19.26 22.04
CA ILE A 35 -7.02 19.50 20.63
C ILE A 35 -8.28 19.57 19.76
N HIS A 36 -9.20 20.51 20.02
CA HIS A 36 -10.54 20.47 19.41
C HIS A 36 -10.83 21.45 18.27
N SER A 37 -9.85 22.22 17.78
CA SER A 37 -10.06 23.09 16.60
C SER A 37 -9.26 22.65 15.37
N GLU A 38 -7.97 22.34 15.52
CA GLU A 38 -7.13 22.02 14.34
C GLU A 38 -7.32 20.58 13.84
N SER A 39 -7.48 19.63 14.76
CA SER A 39 -7.76 18.22 14.46
C SER A 39 -9.12 18.06 13.77
N HIS A 40 -10.16 18.74 14.25
CA HIS A 40 -11.50 18.65 13.67
C HIS A 40 -11.54 19.14 12.22
N ASN A 41 -10.75 20.16 11.88
CA ASN A 41 -10.62 20.64 10.50
C ASN A 41 -9.86 19.65 9.60
N LYS A 42 -8.81 19.00 10.12
CA LYS A 42 -8.06 17.95 9.40
C LYS A 42 -8.90 16.69 9.20
N TRP A 43 -9.67 16.27 10.21
CA TRP A 43 -10.60 15.15 10.14
C TRP A 43 -11.74 15.41 9.17
N ALA A 44 -12.35 16.60 9.21
CA ALA A 44 -13.37 16.98 8.24
C ALA A 44 -12.82 16.99 6.80
N GLN A 45 -11.58 17.46 6.60
CA GLN A 45 -10.92 17.40 5.29
C GLN A 45 -10.63 15.97 4.84
N LEU A 46 -10.29 15.07 5.77
CA LEU A 46 -10.00 13.68 5.46
C LEU A 46 -11.28 12.91 5.14
N GLU A 47 -12.35 13.16 5.89
CA GLU A 47 -13.69 12.63 5.64
C GLU A 47 -14.24 13.12 4.30
N ASP A 48 -14.08 14.40 3.97
CA ASP A 48 -14.44 14.97 2.68
C ASP A 48 -13.67 14.30 1.52
N ARG A 49 -12.36 14.08 1.68
CA ARG A 49 -11.54 13.36 0.70
C ARG A 49 -11.93 11.88 0.56
N LEU A 50 -12.30 11.22 1.65
CA LEU A 50 -12.77 9.84 1.62
C LEU A 50 -14.10 9.73 0.89
N ASN A 51 -15.05 10.62 1.19
CA ASN A 51 -16.34 10.68 0.50
C ASN A 51 -16.15 11.00 -0.98
N GLN A 52 -15.24 11.91 -1.31
CA GLN A 52 -14.90 12.24 -2.70
C GLN A 52 -14.31 11.04 -3.45
N LEU A 53 -13.41 10.28 -2.81
CA LEU A 53 -12.84 9.06 -3.37
C LEU A 53 -13.90 7.97 -3.56
N GLU A 54 -14.82 7.81 -2.61
CA GLU A 54 -15.92 6.84 -2.73
C GLU A 54 -16.85 7.20 -3.89
N ASP A 55 -17.22 8.48 -4.02
CA ASP A 55 -18.04 8.98 -5.13
C ASP A 55 -17.34 8.82 -6.48
N ASP A 56 -16.04 9.11 -6.56
CA ASP A 56 -15.25 8.87 -7.77
C ASP A 56 -15.20 7.39 -8.11
N LEU A 57 -15.06 6.51 -7.12
CA LEU A 57 -15.06 5.06 -7.35
C LEU A 57 -16.41 4.57 -7.88
N ARG A 58 -17.53 5.08 -7.33
CA ARG A 58 -18.89 4.77 -7.81
C ARG A 58 -19.10 5.26 -9.24
N ARG A 59 -18.71 6.50 -9.54
CA ARG A 59 -18.75 7.06 -10.90
C ARG A 59 -17.94 6.22 -11.89
N HIS A 60 -16.75 5.78 -11.50
CA HIS A 60 -15.92 4.89 -12.32
C HIS A 60 -16.59 3.53 -12.53
N HIS A 61 -17.22 2.95 -11.50
CA HIS A 61 -17.95 1.69 -11.61
C HIS A 61 -19.11 1.80 -12.62
N ASP A 62 -19.89 2.88 -12.53
CA ASP A 62 -21.00 3.14 -13.47
C ASP A 62 -20.49 3.35 -14.90
N THR A 63 -19.40 4.10 -15.06
CA THR A 63 -18.77 4.33 -16.36
C THR A 63 -18.27 3.02 -16.98
N VAL A 64 -17.66 2.15 -16.18
CA VAL A 64 -17.23 0.80 -16.63
C VAL A 64 -18.44 -0.08 -16.97
N GLY A 65 -19.53 0.02 -16.21
CA GLY A 65 -20.79 -0.66 -16.50
C GLY A 65 -21.38 -0.24 -17.84
N GLN A 66 -21.46 1.07 -18.10
CA GLN A 66 -21.92 1.63 -19.37
C GLN A 66 -21.02 1.20 -20.53
N LEU A 67 -19.69 1.24 -20.34
CA LEU A 67 -18.73 0.77 -21.34
C LEU A 67 -18.94 -0.71 -21.69
N LYS A 68 -19.19 -1.55 -20.68
CA LYS A 68 -19.51 -2.97 -20.87
C LYS A 68 -20.79 -3.16 -21.68
N HIS A 69 -21.82 -2.35 -21.44
CA HIS A 69 -23.06 -2.39 -22.22
C HIS A 69 -22.83 -1.93 -23.67
N SER A 70 -22.13 -0.82 -23.90
CA SER A 70 -21.80 -0.35 -25.25
C SER A 70 -20.95 -1.37 -26.03
N ILE A 71 -19.99 -2.04 -25.38
CA ILE A 71 -19.21 -3.12 -26.01
C ILE A 71 -20.10 -4.31 -26.36
N LYS A 72 -21.02 -4.70 -25.45
CA LYS A 72 -21.96 -5.79 -25.70
C LYS A 72 -22.87 -5.50 -26.89
N ASP A 73 -23.33 -4.27 -27.04
CA ASP A 73 -24.20 -3.87 -28.15
C ASP A 73 -23.41 -3.83 -29.48
N MET A 74 -22.17 -3.32 -29.47
CA MET A 74 -21.28 -3.37 -30.65
C MET A 74 -20.91 -4.79 -31.08
N VAL A 75 -20.69 -5.71 -30.14
CA VAL A 75 -20.41 -7.13 -30.42
C VAL A 75 -21.67 -7.88 -30.86
N GLY A 76 -22.85 -7.46 -30.38
CA GLY A 76 -24.14 -8.04 -30.75
C GLY A 76 -24.56 -7.73 -32.20
N GLU A 77 -24.26 -6.54 -32.70
CA GLU A 77 -24.57 -6.17 -34.10
C GLU A 77 -23.58 -6.74 -35.12
N GLY A 78 -22.37 -7.12 -34.70
CA GLY A 78 -21.33 -7.71 -35.57
C GLY A 78 -21.60 -9.13 -36.10
N LEU A 79 -22.74 -9.74 -35.76
CA LEU A 79 -23.13 -11.09 -36.20
C LEU A 79 -24.27 -11.12 -37.24
N ARG A 80 -24.66 -9.98 -37.82
CA ARG A 80 -25.58 -9.94 -38.97
C ARG A 80 -24.87 -9.54 -40.25
N GLN A 81 -24.50 -10.55 -41.02
CA GLN A 81 -24.12 -10.42 -42.41
C GLN A 81 -25.34 -9.97 -43.23
N GLU A 82 -25.31 -8.74 -43.76
CA GLU A 82 -26.00 -8.41 -45.02
C GLU A 82 -25.43 -7.16 -45.70
N SER A 83 -25.27 -7.28 -47.01
CA SER A 83 -24.71 -6.31 -47.95
C SER A 83 -25.62 -5.09 -48.15
N ILE A 84 -25.12 -3.87 -47.90
CA ILE A 84 -25.73 -2.65 -48.45
C ILE A 84 -24.62 -1.72 -48.97
N SER A 85 -24.52 -1.62 -50.30
CA SER A 85 -23.82 -0.57 -51.01
C SER A 85 -24.60 0.74 -50.88
N LEU A 86 -23.99 1.82 -50.39
CA LEU A 86 -24.55 3.16 -50.56
C LEU A 86 -23.45 4.18 -50.85
N ASN A 87 -23.35 4.57 -52.11
CA ASN A 87 -22.61 5.75 -52.57
C ASN A 87 -23.29 7.00 -52.01
N LYS A 88 -22.60 7.76 -51.15
CA LYS A 88 -22.92 9.17 -50.97
C LYS A 88 -21.67 9.99 -50.65
N THR A 89 -21.20 10.65 -51.71
CA THR A 89 -20.26 11.76 -51.69
C THR A 89 -20.88 12.92 -50.91
N THR A 90 -20.26 13.31 -49.80
CA THR A 90 -20.41 14.68 -49.27
C THR A 90 -19.14 15.04 -48.51
N SER A 91 -18.50 16.10 -49.00
CA SER A 91 -17.26 16.72 -48.54
C SER A 91 -17.40 17.36 -47.16
N SER A 92 -16.55 16.97 -46.21
CA SER A 92 -16.25 17.73 -44.98
C SER A 92 -14.87 17.28 -44.44
N PRO A 93 -14.08 18.14 -43.78
CA PRO A 93 -12.63 17.98 -43.71
C PRO A 93 -12.24 16.81 -42.81
N ARG A 94 -11.20 16.09 -43.23
CA ARG A 94 -10.54 15.02 -42.48
C ARG A 94 -10.06 15.54 -41.11
N MET A 95 -10.91 15.44 -40.10
CA MET A 95 -10.43 15.10 -38.77
C MET A 95 -9.88 13.69 -38.90
N ALA A 96 -8.56 13.55 -38.81
CA ALA A 96 -7.93 12.25 -38.67
C ALA A 96 -8.48 11.64 -37.37
N LEU A 97 -9.57 10.89 -37.51
CA LEU A 97 -10.07 10.00 -36.48
C LEU A 97 -8.93 9.02 -36.25
N LEU A 98 -8.15 9.23 -35.20
CA LEU A 98 -7.29 8.20 -34.64
C LEU A 98 -8.24 7.06 -34.30
N SER A 99 -8.38 6.13 -35.23
CA SER A 99 -9.07 4.86 -35.02
C SER A 99 -8.20 4.10 -34.03
N CYS A 100 -8.41 4.36 -32.75
CA CYS A 100 -7.94 3.47 -31.70
C CYS A 100 -8.85 2.25 -31.80
N GLY A 101 -8.49 1.32 -32.68
CA GLY A 101 -9.16 0.03 -32.75
C GLY A 101 -8.87 -0.71 -31.47
N LEU A 102 -9.88 -0.86 -30.61
CA LEU A 102 -9.85 -1.90 -29.58
C LEU A 102 -9.67 -3.22 -30.32
N GLN A 103 -8.45 -3.76 -30.31
CA GLN A 103 -8.08 -4.92 -31.09
C GLN A 103 -8.56 -6.18 -30.36
N VAL A 104 -9.87 -6.43 -30.43
CA VAL A 104 -10.57 -7.55 -29.75
C VAL A 104 -10.29 -8.89 -30.45
N SER A 105 -9.76 -8.87 -31.67
CA SER A 105 -9.77 -10.05 -32.55
C SER A 105 -8.59 -11.01 -32.40
N THR A 106 -7.49 -10.62 -31.75
CA THR A 106 -6.29 -11.48 -31.66
C THR A 106 -5.59 -11.31 -30.32
N PRO A 107 -5.44 -12.39 -29.53
CA PRO A 107 -4.59 -12.36 -28.33
C PRO A 107 -3.18 -11.86 -28.70
N PRO A 108 -2.56 -11.01 -27.86
CA PRO A 108 -1.21 -10.54 -28.11
C PRO A 108 -0.24 -11.72 -28.12
N HIS A 109 0.69 -11.71 -29.07
CA HIS A 109 1.77 -12.69 -29.10
C HIS A 109 2.75 -12.38 -27.97
N THR A 110 2.83 -13.27 -26.98
CA THR A 110 3.76 -13.17 -25.85
C THR A 110 4.49 -14.49 -25.66
N ASP A 111 5.78 -14.43 -25.27
CA ASP A 111 6.56 -15.64 -24.99
C ASP A 111 5.99 -16.41 -23.79
N VAL A 112 5.46 -15.68 -22.80
CA VAL A 112 4.81 -16.24 -21.63
C VAL A 112 3.45 -15.59 -21.47
N GLN A 113 2.41 -16.40 -21.45
CA GLN A 113 1.05 -16.00 -21.12
C GLN A 113 0.66 -16.77 -19.85
N LEU A 114 0.42 -16.05 -18.75
CA LEU A 114 0.27 -16.68 -17.42
C LEU A 114 -0.91 -17.64 -17.35
N LEU A 115 -2.03 -17.36 -18.01
CA LEU A 115 -3.19 -18.25 -18.02
C LEU A 115 -2.90 -19.57 -18.72
N GLU A 116 -2.21 -19.53 -19.86
CA GLU A 116 -1.77 -20.74 -20.57
C GLU A 116 -0.71 -21.50 -19.78
N LEU A 117 0.22 -20.80 -19.14
CA LEU A 117 1.19 -21.41 -18.23
C LEU A 117 0.49 -22.13 -17.07
N TYR A 118 -0.50 -21.49 -16.43
CA TYR A 118 -1.27 -22.08 -15.34
C TYR A 118 -1.98 -23.37 -15.73
N LYS A 119 -2.46 -23.50 -16.98
CA LYS A 119 -3.07 -24.74 -17.47
C LYS A 119 -2.07 -25.90 -17.61
N GLN A 120 -0.79 -25.58 -17.76
CA GLN A 120 0.28 -26.57 -17.98
C GLN A 120 1.02 -26.96 -16.70
N LEU A 121 1.08 -26.06 -15.72
CA LEU A 121 1.76 -26.31 -14.44
C LEU A 121 1.02 -27.38 -13.62
N LYS A 122 1.79 -28.32 -13.06
CA LYS A 122 1.25 -29.38 -12.17
C LYS A 122 1.00 -28.91 -10.74
N PHE A 123 1.70 -27.86 -10.30
CA PHE A 123 1.66 -27.33 -8.93
C PHE A 123 2.03 -28.34 -7.83
N ASP A 124 2.88 -29.32 -8.17
CA ASP A 124 3.39 -30.28 -7.19
C ASP A 124 4.26 -29.56 -6.12
N ASN A 125 4.13 -29.96 -4.85
CA ASN A 125 4.90 -29.41 -3.73
C ASN A 125 5.96 -30.41 -3.24
N LEU A 126 6.93 -30.71 -4.10
CA LEU A 126 8.03 -31.63 -3.80
C LEU A 126 9.12 -30.92 -2.97
N ASP A 127 9.87 -31.66 -2.14
CA ASP A 127 11.01 -31.10 -1.40
C ASP A 127 12.26 -31.00 -2.29
N GLY A 128 12.68 -29.77 -2.60
CA GLY A 128 13.87 -29.48 -3.41
C GLY A 128 15.22 -29.55 -2.67
N GLY A 129 15.24 -29.93 -1.39
CA GLY A 129 16.47 -30.04 -0.59
C GLY A 129 16.78 -28.76 0.18
N ALA A 130 17.96 -28.15 -0.06
CA ALA A 130 18.34 -26.89 0.57
C ALA A 130 17.45 -25.72 0.09
N TRP A 131 17.11 -25.70 -1.21
CA TRP A 131 16.08 -24.83 -1.75
C TRP A 131 14.75 -25.59 -1.81
N LYS A 132 13.91 -25.39 -0.79
CA LYS A 132 12.71 -26.21 -0.56
C LYS A 132 11.71 -26.27 -1.71
N GLN A 133 11.53 -25.18 -2.45
CA GLN A 133 10.56 -25.06 -3.54
C GLN A 133 11.21 -25.10 -4.92
N GLY A 134 12.48 -25.54 -5.01
CA GLY A 134 13.21 -25.61 -6.26
C GLY A 134 13.95 -26.93 -6.40
N TRP A 135 15.21 -26.86 -6.83
CA TRP A 135 16.06 -28.02 -7.05
C TRP A 135 17.52 -27.68 -6.76
N ASN A 136 18.40 -28.68 -6.80
CA ASN A 136 19.83 -28.48 -6.64
C ASN A 136 20.40 -27.71 -7.84
N ILE A 137 20.84 -26.47 -7.63
CA ILE A 137 21.37 -25.61 -8.69
C ILE A 137 22.82 -25.99 -8.99
N GLU A 138 23.09 -26.32 -10.25
CA GLU A 138 24.44 -26.55 -10.77
C GLU A 138 24.85 -25.41 -11.71
N TYR A 139 26.12 -25.03 -11.66
CA TYR A 139 26.68 -24.00 -12.54
C TYR A 139 28.06 -24.41 -13.06
N SER A 140 28.35 -24.05 -14.31
CA SER A 140 29.67 -24.29 -14.90
C SER A 140 30.67 -23.25 -14.38
N GLN A 141 31.82 -23.70 -13.89
CA GLN A 141 32.90 -22.82 -13.45
C GLN A 141 33.46 -21.94 -14.58
N HIS A 142 33.31 -22.38 -15.83
CA HIS A 142 33.76 -21.64 -17.02
C HIS A 142 32.78 -20.57 -17.51
N SER A 143 31.62 -20.44 -16.85
CA SER A 143 30.62 -19.45 -17.23
C SER A 143 31.22 -18.04 -17.17
N TRP A 144 32.04 -17.76 -16.16
CA TRP A 144 32.65 -16.44 -15.90
C TRP A 144 34.17 -16.48 -16.12
N ASN A 145 34.69 -15.42 -16.73
CA ASN A 145 36.12 -15.29 -17.05
C ASN A 145 36.56 -13.81 -16.93
N PRO A 146 37.86 -13.48 -17.08
CA PRO A 146 38.32 -12.10 -16.96
C PRO A 146 37.64 -11.10 -17.90
N HIS A 147 37.16 -11.55 -19.07
CA HIS A 147 36.43 -10.74 -20.07
C HIS A 147 34.90 -10.75 -19.86
N LYS A 148 34.37 -11.66 -19.02
CA LYS A 148 32.95 -11.81 -18.71
C LYS A 148 32.77 -12.11 -17.22
N LYS A 149 32.80 -11.05 -16.40
CA LYS A 149 32.63 -11.14 -14.94
C LYS A 149 31.15 -11.09 -14.55
N LEU A 150 30.79 -11.81 -13.50
CA LEU A 150 29.51 -11.63 -12.82
C LEU A 150 29.54 -10.32 -12.02
N ARG A 151 28.57 -9.44 -12.25
CA ARG A 151 28.40 -8.21 -11.49
C ARG A 151 27.38 -8.46 -10.38
N VAL A 152 27.80 -8.30 -9.14
CA VAL A 152 26.95 -8.51 -7.96
C VAL A 152 26.66 -7.15 -7.32
N PHE A 153 25.38 -6.84 -7.17
CA PHE A 153 24.91 -5.65 -6.47
C PHE A 153 24.23 -6.09 -5.18
N VAL A 154 24.83 -5.73 -4.04
CA VAL A 154 24.22 -5.92 -2.73
C VAL A 154 23.37 -4.69 -2.45
N VAL A 155 22.08 -4.89 -2.19
CA VAL A 155 21.09 -3.80 -2.03
C VAL A 155 20.53 -3.81 -0.60
N PRO A 156 21.11 -3.03 0.31
CA PRO A 156 20.55 -2.84 1.65
C PRO A 156 19.17 -2.19 1.60
N HIS A 157 18.23 -2.73 2.37
CA HIS A 157 16.87 -2.22 2.49
C HIS A 157 16.33 -2.52 3.89
N SER A 158 15.21 -1.90 4.24
CA SER A 158 14.42 -2.23 5.42
C SER A 158 12.95 -2.17 5.04
N HIS A 159 12.22 -3.27 5.23
CA HIS A 159 10.78 -3.29 5.01
C HIS A 159 10.07 -2.78 6.27
N ASN A 160 9.23 -1.76 6.11
CA ASN A 160 8.61 -1.06 7.23
C ASN A 160 7.10 -1.02 7.04
N ASP A 161 6.39 -1.98 7.60
CA ASP A 161 4.93 -2.08 7.49
C ASP A 161 4.24 -0.87 8.14
N PRO A 162 3.44 -0.08 7.40
CA PRO A 162 2.66 1.01 7.96
C PRO A 162 1.40 0.49 8.68
N GLY A 163 1.60 -0.39 9.66
CA GLY A 163 0.55 -1.13 10.35
C GLY A 163 0.56 -2.61 9.99
N TRP A 164 0.75 -3.47 10.98
CA TRP A 164 0.65 -4.92 10.88
C TRP A 164 0.40 -5.53 12.27
N ILE A 165 1.45 -5.96 12.98
CA ILE A 165 1.34 -6.41 14.38
C ILE A 165 1.40 -5.26 15.38
N LYS A 166 1.84 -4.07 14.94
CA LYS A 166 1.77 -2.81 15.67
C LYS A 166 1.05 -1.77 14.82
N THR A 167 0.59 -0.70 15.46
CA THR A 167 0.02 0.45 14.76
C THR A 167 1.10 1.19 13.97
N TYR A 168 0.67 2.04 13.04
CA TYR A 168 1.55 2.89 12.25
C TYR A 168 2.45 3.75 13.17
N GLU A 169 1.86 4.43 14.14
CA GLU A 169 2.56 5.30 15.09
C GLU A 169 3.50 4.52 16.01
N ASP A 170 3.09 3.35 16.50
CA ASP A 170 3.93 2.51 17.35
C ASP A 170 5.17 2.03 16.60
N TYR A 171 5.02 1.61 15.34
CA TYR A 171 6.16 1.28 14.49
C TYR A 171 7.07 2.50 14.31
N TYR A 172 6.48 3.65 14.00
CA TYR A 172 7.22 4.88 13.75
C TYR A 172 8.12 5.25 14.94
N HIS A 173 7.54 5.39 16.12
CA HIS A 173 8.25 5.83 17.30
C HIS A 173 9.22 4.79 17.86
N SER A 174 8.88 3.50 17.80
CA SER A 174 9.73 2.44 18.37
C SER A 174 10.88 2.03 17.45
N GLN A 175 10.71 2.09 16.13
CA GLN A 175 11.62 1.46 15.16
C GLN A 175 11.95 2.37 13.98
N THR A 176 10.95 2.74 13.17
CA THR A 176 11.15 3.36 11.85
C THR A 176 11.94 4.67 11.92
N ARG A 177 11.60 5.54 12.88
CA ARG A 177 12.30 6.81 13.10
C ARG A 177 13.80 6.60 13.37
N ASN A 178 14.14 5.58 14.16
CA ASN A 178 15.53 5.25 14.48
C ASN A 178 16.28 4.70 13.25
N ILE A 179 15.60 3.93 12.40
CA ILE A 179 16.15 3.43 11.14
C ILE A 179 16.49 4.61 10.22
N LEU A 180 15.57 5.54 10.01
CA LEU A 180 15.76 6.71 9.15
C LEU A 180 16.84 7.67 9.68
N ASN A 181 16.88 7.92 10.99
CA ASN A 181 17.93 8.72 11.62
C ASN A 181 19.32 8.10 11.40
N ASN A 182 19.44 6.78 11.60
CA ASN A 182 20.69 6.07 11.38
C ASN A 182 21.06 5.98 9.91
N MET A 183 20.08 5.90 9.01
CA MET A 183 20.30 5.89 7.57
C MET A 183 21.09 7.12 7.12
N ILE A 184 20.66 8.35 7.44
CA ILE A 184 21.41 9.56 7.09
C ILE A 184 22.84 9.47 7.64
N LYS A 185 22.97 9.17 8.95
CA LYS A 185 24.28 9.16 9.61
C LYS A 185 25.23 8.14 8.97
N LYS A 186 24.75 6.92 8.72
CA LYS A 186 25.57 5.81 8.22
C LYS A 186 25.89 5.93 6.75
N LEU A 187 25.02 6.49 5.93
CA LEU A 187 25.32 6.73 4.52
C LEU A 187 26.42 7.79 4.34
N ARG A 188 26.49 8.78 5.22
CA ARG A 188 27.51 9.84 5.17
C ARG A 188 28.90 9.39 5.63
N GLU A 189 29.00 8.33 6.42
CA GLU A 189 30.28 7.78 6.87
C GLU A 189 31.09 7.10 5.75
N ASP A 190 30.44 6.62 4.68
CA ASP A 190 31.09 5.95 3.54
C ASP A 190 30.21 6.12 2.29
N ASP A 191 30.71 6.87 1.30
CA ASP A 191 30.03 7.23 0.06
C ASP A 191 29.67 6.04 -0.83
N ARG A 192 30.30 4.88 -0.61
CA ARG A 192 29.99 3.62 -1.30
C ARG A 192 28.74 2.96 -0.74
N ARG A 193 28.30 3.30 0.48
CA ARG A 193 27.07 2.75 1.06
C ARG A 193 25.87 3.22 0.24
N LYS A 194 24.89 2.32 0.12
CA LYS A 194 23.63 2.54 -0.59
C LYS A 194 22.52 1.94 0.27
N PHE A 195 21.34 2.51 0.18
CA PHE A 195 20.17 2.03 0.89
C PHE A 195 18.93 2.45 0.09
N ILE A 196 17.96 1.55 -0.05
CA ILE A 196 16.68 1.86 -0.68
C ILE A 196 15.57 1.95 0.39
N TRP A 197 14.63 2.86 0.16
CA TRP A 197 13.46 3.07 1.00
C TRP A 197 12.21 3.07 0.14
N ALA A 198 11.12 2.44 0.61
CA ALA A 198 9.88 2.32 -0.15
C ALA A 198 8.73 3.10 0.49
N GLU A 199 8.57 3.01 1.82
CA GLU A 199 7.35 3.45 2.50
C GLU A 199 7.35 4.96 2.73
N THR A 200 6.82 5.69 1.74
CA THR A 200 6.80 7.16 1.72
C THR A 200 5.95 7.76 2.85
N SER A 201 4.96 7.03 3.37
CA SER A 201 4.16 7.45 4.53
C SER A 201 5.04 7.77 5.73
N PHE A 202 5.88 6.82 6.13
CA PHE A 202 6.84 7.02 7.22
C PHE A 202 7.91 8.04 6.89
N LEU A 203 8.39 8.06 5.65
CA LEU A 203 9.39 9.04 5.22
C LEU A 203 8.85 10.47 5.33
N ALA A 204 7.59 10.70 4.95
CA ALA A 204 6.94 12.00 5.04
C ALA A 204 6.77 12.43 6.50
N LEU A 205 6.28 11.53 7.37
CA LEU A 205 6.16 11.81 8.80
C LEU A 205 7.50 12.19 9.42
N TRP A 206 8.54 11.41 9.15
CA TRP A 206 9.90 11.70 9.59
C TRP A 206 10.45 13.00 9.02
N TRP A 207 10.19 13.26 7.74
CA TRP A 207 10.64 14.46 7.07
C TRP A 207 10.09 15.72 7.73
N ASP A 208 8.86 15.69 8.22
CA ASP A 208 8.25 16.83 8.90
C ASP A 208 8.84 17.09 10.29
N GLU A 209 9.38 16.06 10.96
CA GLU A 209 9.96 16.15 12.31
C GLU A 209 11.43 16.63 12.35
N ILE A 210 12.22 16.33 11.32
CA ILE A 210 13.67 16.60 11.34
C ILE A 210 14.01 18.07 11.08
N SER A 211 15.19 18.50 11.56
CA SER A 211 15.71 19.85 11.37
C SER A 211 16.01 20.18 9.90
N GLN A 212 16.08 21.48 9.56
CA GLN A 212 16.47 21.90 8.21
C GLN A 212 17.88 21.43 7.80
N GLU A 213 18.78 21.29 8.78
CA GLU A 213 20.11 20.74 8.55
C GLU A 213 20.04 19.26 8.15
N GLU A 214 19.29 18.44 8.89
CA GLU A 214 19.09 17.02 8.57
C GLU A 214 18.38 16.84 7.22
N LYS A 215 17.41 17.70 6.88
CA LYS A 215 16.79 17.72 5.55
C LYS A 215 17.81 18.01 4.45
N ALA A 216 18.72 18.95 4.67
CA ALA A 216 19.78 19.24 3.71
C ALA A 216 20.74 18.05 3.55
N GLN A 217 21.05 17.35 4.65
CA GLN A 217 21.88 16.15 4.62
C GLN A 217 21.21 14.98 3.89
N ALA A 218 19.91 14.77 4.06
CA ALA A 218 19.16 13.73 3.36
C ALA A 218 18.94 13.99 1.86
N LYS A 219 19.07 15.25 1.41
CA LYS A 219 18.96 15.63 -0.01
C LYS A 219 20.26 15.47 -0.80
N GLN A 220 21.40 15.39 -0.12
CA GLN A 220 22.72 15.20 -0.74
C GLN A 220 22.94 13.74 -1.08
#